data_AF-A0A962ZJ35-F1
#
_entry.id   AF-A0A962ZJ35-F1
#
_cell.length_a   1.000
_cell.length_b   1.000
_cell.length_c   1.000
_cell.angle_alpha   90.00
_cell.angle_beta   90.00
_cell.angle_gamma   90.00
#
_symmetry.space_group_name_H-M   'P 1'
#
loop_
_entity.id
_entity.type
_entity.pdbx_description
1 polymer ?
#
loop_
_entity_poly.entity_id
_entity_poly.type
_entity_poly.pdbx_seq_one_letter_code
_entity_poly.pdbx_strand_id
1 'polypeptide(L)'
;MNRADLDGIGMTSRRTRERLVQRLVEQGIRDQSVLDVMRATPRHLFLDEAMAHRAYEDVALPIGFQQTLSQPYIVARMTELLLAAGPRSRVLEIGTGS
;
A
#
# COMPACT_ATOMS: atom_id res chain seq x y z
N MET A 1 3.46 7.90 16.97
CA MET A 1 2.42 8.33 16.02
C MET A 1 1.15 8.63 16.77
N ASN A 2 0.59 9.80 16.54
CA ASN A 2 -0.73 10.14 17.04
C ASN A 2 -1.80 9.58 16.07
N ARG A 3 -3.08 9.70 16.44
CA ARG A 3 -4.19 9.21 15.62
C ARG A 3 -4.35 9.96 14.30
N ALA A 4 -4.03 11.25 14.27
CA ALA A 4 -4.08 12.08 13.06
C ALA A 4 -3.05 11.63 12.02
N ASP A 5 -1.85 11.20 12.46
CA ASP A 5 -0.82 10.64 11.56
C ASP A 5 -1.33 9.36 10.89
N LEU A 6 -2.00 8.48 11.64
CA LEU A 6 -2.53 7.22 11.10
C LEU A 6 -3.72 7.42 10.17
N ASP A 7 -4.60 8.37 10.49
CA ASP A 7 -5.80 8.67 9.71
C ASP A 7 -5.48 9.49 8.44
N GLY A 8 -4.43 10.31 8.49
CA GLY A 8 -4.00 11.21 7.41
C GLY A 8 -4.98 12.35 7.15
N ILE A 9 -4.52 13.37 6.44
CA ILE A 9 -5.31 14.55 6.06
C ILE A 9 -5.15 14.85 4.57
N GLY A 10 -6.16 15.48 3.96
CA GLY A 10 -6.13 15.84 2.53
C GLY A 10 -5.83 14.63 1.63
N MET A 11 -4.69 14.65 0.95
CA MET A 11 -4.25 13.58 0.04
C MET A 11 -3.87 12.27 0.73
N THR A 12 -3.64 12.26 2.06
CA THR A 12 -3.37 11.03 2.83
C THR A 12 -4.59 10.50 3.60
N SER A 13 -5.72 11.21 3.49
CA SER A 13 -6.98 10.89 4.19
C SER A 13 -7.56 9.53 3.79
N ARG A 14 -8.38 8.96 4.67
CA ARG A 14 -9.17 7.73 4.41
C ARG A 14 -9.89 7.74 3.06
N ARG A 15 -10.50 8.86 2.67
CA ARG A 15 -11.20 8.99 1.37
C ARG A 15 -10.27 8.74 0.18
N THR A 16 -9.03 9.23 0.24
CA THR A 16 -8.04 9.02 -0.82
C THR A 16 -7.58 7.56 -0.86
N ARG A 17 -7.49 6.90 0.30
CA ARG A 17 -7.23 5.44 0.38
C ARG A 17 -8.35 4.62 -0.26
N GLU A 18 -9.61 4.94 0.02
CA GLU A 18 -10.74 4.24 -0.59
C GLU A 18 -10.72 4.35 -2.12
N ARG A 19 -10.35 5.52 -2.67
CA ARG A 19 -10.19 5.68 -4.12
C ARG A 19 -9.05 4.84 -4.71
N LEU A 20 -7.98 4.61 -3.96
CA LEU A 20 -6.94 3.67 -4.37
C LEU A 20 -7.50 2.25 -4.38
N VAL A 21 -8.15 1.83 -3.29
CA VAL A 21 -8.71 0.48 -3.16
C VAL A 21 -9.74 0.19 -4.24
N GLN A 22 -10.61 1.14 -4.57
CA GLN A 22 -11.58 1.02 -5.66
C GLN A 22 -10.89 0.77 -7.02
N ARG A 23 -9.78 1.48 -7.30
CA ARG A 23 -8.97 1.25 -8.51
C ARG A 23 -8.32 -0.14 -8.52
N LEU A 24 -7.83 -0.63 -7.37
CA LEU A 24 -7.27 -1.98 -7.27
C LEU A 24 -8.32 -3.06 -7.59
N VAL A 25 -9.57 -2.87 -7.13
CA VAL A 25 -10.70 -3.75 -7.47
C VAL A 25 -10.98 -3.72 -8.97
N GLU A 26 -11.03 -2.53 -9.58
CA GLU A 26 -11.24 -2.36 -11.02
C GLU A 26 -10.11 -2.99 -11.86
N GLN A 27 -8.88 -2.99 -11.35
CA GLN A 27 -7.72 -3.65 -11.96
C GLN A 27 -7.71 -5.18 -11.73
N GLY A 28 -8.65 -5.71 -10.97
CA GLY A 28 -8.86 -7.17 -10.84
C GLY A 28 -8.27 -7.81 -9.58
N ILE A 29 -7.89 -7.04 -8.56
CA ILE A 29 -7.62 -7.58 -7.22
C ILE A 29 -8.95 -7.99 -6.59
N ARG A 30 -9.06 -9.24 -6.16
CA ARG A 30 -10.30 -9.87 -5.68
C ARG A 30 -10.22 -10.32 -4.23
N ASP A 31 -9.02 -10.54 -3.69
CA ASP A 31 -8.87 -10.95 -2.30
C ASP A 31 -9.26 -9.81 -1.34
N GLN A 32 -10.39 -9.98 -0.65
CA GLN A 32 -10.92 -8.97 0.28
C GLN A 32 -9.97 -8.71 1.46
N SER A 33 -9.26 -9.74 1.94
CA SER A 33 -8.31 -9.57 3.05
C SER A 33 -7.12 -8.70 2.64
N VAL A 34 -6.64 -8.84 1.40
CA VAL A 34 -5.61 -7.98 0.82
C VAL A 34 -6.13 -6.55 0.68
N LEU A 35 -7.33 -6.36 0.12
CA LEU A 35 -7.93 -5.02 -0.05
C LEU A 35 -8.14 -4.32 1.29
N ASP A 36 -8.51 -5.05 2.34
CA ASP A 36 -8.70 -4.51 3.69
C ASP A 36 -7.37 -4.05 4.31
N VAL A 37 -6.30 -4.82 4.13
CA VAL A 37 -4.95 -4.42 4.56
C VAL A 37 -4.47 -3.20 3.77
N MET A 38 -4.68 -3.17 2.45
CA MET A 38 -4.33 -2.01 1.61
C MET A 38 -5.08 -0.74 2.04
N ARG A 39 -6.34 -0.88 2.49
CA ARG A 39 -7.16 0.23 3.02
C ARG A 39 -6.65 0.75 4.36
N ALA A 40 -6.33 -0.17 5.27
CA ALA A 40 -5.98 0.14 6.65
C ALA A 40 -4.53 0.64 6.79
N THR A 41 -3.62 0.16 5.93
CA THR A 41 -2.19 0.46 6.03
C THR A 41 -1.91 1.93 5.67
N PRO A 42 -1.33 2.73 6.58
CA PRO A 42 -1.00 4.13 6.32
C PRO A 42 0.26 4.26 5.43
N ARG A 43 0.15 3.88 4.15
CA ARG A 43 1.23 3.88 3.15
C ARG A 43 2.08 5.16 3.12
N HIS A 44 1.50 6.32 3.39
CA HIS A 44 2.20 7.60 3.42
C HIS A 44 3.25 7.72 4.54
N LEU A 45 3.24 6.84 5.54
CA LEU A 45 4.26 6.79 6.60
C LEU A 45 5.56 6.07 6.17
N PHE A 46 5.54 5.43 5.01
CA PHE A 46 6.69 4.74 4.39
C PHE A 46 7.39 5.63 3.35
N LEU A 47 7.07 6.92 3.32
CA LEU A 47 7.57 7.90 2.36
C LEU A 47 8.07 9.14 3.11
N ASP A 48 9.01 9.84 2.50
CA ASP A 48 9.36 11.19 2.92
C ASP A 48 8.14 12.12 2.82
N GLU A 49 8.05 13.10 3.71
CA GLU A 49 6.93 14.04 3.79
C GLU A 49 6.66 14.75 2.44
N ALA A 50 7.73 15.06 1.70
CA ALA A 50 7.64 15.65 0.36
C ALA A 50 6.85 14.78 -0.64
N MET A 51 6.87 13.45 -0.49
CA MET A 51 6.19 12.49 -1.35
C MET A 51 4.84 12.01 -0.80
N ALA A 52 4.51 12.30 0.46
CA ALA A 52 3.31 11.80 1.13
C ALA A 52 2.01 12.15 0.38
N HIS A 53 1.95 13.30 -0.31
CA HIS A 53 0.79 13.71 -1.10
C HIS A 53 0.50 12.79 -2.29
N ARG A 54 1.47 11.99 -2.74
CA ARG A 54 1.35 11.03 -3.84
C ARG A 54 1.17 9.59 -3.36
N ALA A 55 1.18 9.35 -2.05
CA ALA A 55 1.26 8.01 -1.46
C ALA A 55 0.20 7.02 -1.96
N TYR A 56 -0.98 7.52 -2.35
CA TYR A 56 -2.13 6.74 -2.81
C TYR A 56 -2.42 6.90 -4.31
N GLU A 57 -1.44 7.40 -5.07
CA GLU A 57 -1.36 7.17 -6.51
C GLU A 57 -0.91 5.73 -6.76
N ASP A 58 -1.45 5.11 -7.81
CA ASP A 58 -1.04 3.75 -8.20
C ASP A 58 0.25 3.79 -9.04
N VAL A 59 1.35 4.25 -8.42
CA VAL A 59 2.68 4.37 -9.02
C VAL A 59 3.76 3.97 -8.03
N ALA A 60 4.93 3.59 -8.54
CA ALA A 60 6.13 3.47 -7.70
C ALA A 60 6.64 4.86 -7.32
N LEU A 61 7.14 5.00 -6.09
CA LEU A 61 7.64 6.28 -5.56
C LEU A 61 9.06 6.11 -5.00
N PRO A 62 9.95 7.11 -5.17
CA PRO A 62 11.30 7.02 -4.62
C PRO A 62 11.27 7.07 -3.07
N ILE A 63 12.16 6.31 -2.44
CA ILE A 63 12.37 6.29 -0.98
C ILE A 63 13.83 6.62 -0.60
N GLY A 64 14.55 7.27 -1.51
CA GLY A 64 15.98 7.53 -1.36
C GLY A 64 16.84 6.29 -1.65
N PHE A 65 18.15 6.43 -1.52
CA PHE A 65 19.14 5.36 -1.71
C PHE A 65 19.01 4.55 -3.02
N GLN A 66 18.54 5.20 -4.09
CA GLN A 66 18.23 4.56 -5.39
C GLN A 66 17.17 3.45 -5.31
N GLN A 67 16.34 3.46 -4.27
CA GLN A 67 15.25 2.51 -4.08
C GLN A 67 13.88 3.15 -4.32
N THR A 68 12.89 2.30 -4.54
CA THR A 68 11.50 2.71 -4.75
C THR A 68 10.55 1.89 -3.89
N LEU A 69 9.56 2.57 -3.31
CA LEU A 69 8.37 1.94 -2.78
C LEU A 69 7.51 1.44 -3.94
N SER A 70 7.26 0.13 -3.97
CA SER A 70 6.54 -0.52 -5.06
C SER A 70 5.13 0.05 -5.26
N GLN A 71 4.67 0.03 -6.52
CA GLN A 71 3.30 0.40 -6.90
C GLN A 71 2.26 -0.39 -6.09
N PRO A 72 1.19 0.25 -5.57
CA PRO A 72 0.14 -0.44 -4.82
C PRO A 72 -0.46 -1.66 -5.50
N TYR A 73 -0.75 -1.59 -6.81
CA TYR A 73 -1.24 -2.74 -7.57
C TYR A 73 -0.29 -3.94 -7.52
N ILE A 74 1.02 -3.71 -7.67
CA ILE A 74 2.02 -4.78 -7.63
C ILE A 74 2.07 -5.43 -6.25
N VAL A 75 2.05 -4.65 -5.18
CA VAL A 75 2.01 -5.17 -3.80
C VAL A 75 0.75 -6.01 -3.58
N ALA A 76 -0.41 -5.51 -3.97
CA ALA A 76 -1.68 -6.22 -3.83
C ALA A 76 -1.69 -7.53 -4.64
N ARG A 77 -1.22 -7.49 -5.88
CA ARG A 77 -1.18 -8.67 -6.77
C ARG A 77 -0.21 -9.74 -6.29
N MET A 78 1.00 -9.35 -5.87
CA MET A 78 1.97 -10.29 -5.30
C MET A 78 1.43 -10.97 -4.04
N THR A 79 0.76 -10.19 -3.18
CA THR A 79 0.17 -10.71 -1.94
C THR A 79 -1.00 -11.65 -2.23
N GLU A 80 -1.91 -11.30 -3.14
CA GLU A 80 -3.01 -12.16 -3.58
C GLU A 80 -2.50 -13.50 -4.13
N LEU A 81 -1.47 -13.46 -4.98
CA LEU A 81 -0.86 -14.68 -5.53
C LEU A 81 -0.19 -15.53 -4.45
N LEU A 82 0.49 -14.91 -3.48
CA LEU A 82 1.08 -15.63 -2.35
C LEU A 82 0.00 -16.35 -1.54
N LEU A 83 -1.13 -15.70 -1.28
CA LEU A 83 -2.22 -16.22 -0.45
C LEU A 83 -3.18 -17.16 -1.19
N ALA A 84 -3.11 -17.25 -2.52
CA ALA A 84 -4.01 -18.08 -3.33
C ALA A 84 -4.02 -19.58 -2.94
N ALA A 85 -2.92 -20.11 -2.40
CA ALA A 85 -2.84 -21.48 -1.87
C ALA A 85 -3.11 -21.58 -0.35
N GLY A 86 -3.74 -20.56 0.25
CA GLY A 86 -4.08 -20.49 1.66
C GLY A 86 -3.11 -19.66 2.51
N PRO A 87 -3.41 -19.45 3.81
CA PRO A 87 -2.61 -18.63 4.71
C PRO A 87 -1.18 -19.19 4.91
N ARG A 88 -0.23 -18.29 5.14
CA ARG A 88 1.18 -18.66 5.39
C ARG A 88 1.52 -18.49 6.86
N SER A 89 2.05 -19.54 7.49
CA SER A 89 2.55 -19.49 8.86
C SER A 89 3.90 -18.76 8.96
N ARG A 90 4.68 -18.75 7.88
CA ARG A 90 5.98 -18.08 7.80
C ARG A 90 6.23 -17.58 6.38
N VAL A 91 6.73 -16.36 6.26
CA VAL A 91 7.06 -15.71 4.99
C VAL A 91 8.47 -15.11 5.11
N LEU A 92 9.24 -15.19 4.03
CA LEU A 92 10.49 -14.45 3.87
C LEU A 92 10.26 -13.40 2.79
N GLU A 93 10.41 -12.13 3.15
CA GLU A 93 10.49 -11.03 2.21
C GLU A 93 11.96 -10.69 1.98
N ILE A 94 12.36 -10.53 0.71
CA ILE A 94 13.71 -10.10 0.33
C ILE A 94 13.59 -8.71 -0.29
N GLY A 95 14.25 -7.74 0.34
CA GLY A 95 14.19 -6.33 -0.07
C GLY A 95 13.15 -5.54 0.69
N THR A 96 13.34 -5.37 2.01
CA THR A 96 12.41 -4.63 2.90
C THR A 96 12.14 -3.20 2.43
N GLY A 97 13.16 -2.48 1.97
CA GLY A 97 12.99 -1.12 1.49
C GLY A 97 12.61 -0.14 2.60
N SER A 98 11.37 0.36 2.55
CA SER A 98 10.80 1.47 3.35
C SER A 98 10.24 1.06 4.70
#